data_AF-A0A354WM27-F1
#
_entry.id   AF-A0A354WM27-F1
#
_cell.length_a   1.000
_cell.length_b   1.000
_cell.length_c   1.000
_cell.angle_alpha   90.00
_cell.angle_beta   90.00
_cell.angle_gamma   90.00
#
_symmetry.space_group_name_H-M   'P 1'
#
loop_
_entity.id
_entity.type
_entity.pdbx_description
1 polymer ?
#
loop_
_entity_poly.entity_id
_entity_poly.type
_entity_poly.pdbx_seq_one_letter_code
_entity_poly.pdbx_strand_id
1 'polypeptide(L)'
;NRESRHMDKPTDVLSFPMFQLIAGEPPTDWTDFQDPETGLVPLGDMCISLERAIAQAKEFGHSTRREVGYLTIHSMLHLLG
;
A
#
# COMPACT_ATOMS: atom_id res chain seq x y z
N ASN A 1 4.75 -9.45 -7.78
CA ASN A 1 3.62 -10.40 -7.60
C ASN A 1 4.11 -11.84 -7.59
N ARG A 2 4.83 -12.29 -8.63
CA ARG A 2 5.43 -13.63 -8.69
C ARG A 2 6.37 -13.93 -7.52
N GLU A 3 7.23 -12.99 -7.15
CA GLU A 3 8.24 -13.21 -6.09
C GLU A 3 7.65 -13.13 -4.69
N SER A 4 6.72 -12.20 -4.44
CA SER A 4 6.18 -11.94 -3.10
C SER A 4 4.90 -12.70 -2.76
N ARG A 5 4.05 -12.98 -3.75
CA ARG A 5 2.75 -13.66 -3.58
C ARG A 5 2.66 -14.99 -4.36
N HIS A 6 3.73 -15.41 -5.03
CA HIS A 6 3.75 -16.60 -5.90
C HIS A 6 2.68 -16.61 -7.00
N MET A 7 2.21 -15.43 -7.39
CA MET A 7 1.22 -15.25 -8.45
C MET A 7 1.87 -14.59 -9.66
N ASP A 8 2.00 -15.34 -10.76
CA ASP A 8 2.52 -14.81 -12.04
C ASP A 8 1.41 -14.14 -12.86
N LYS A 9 0.82 -13.11 -12.26
CA LYS A 9 -0.21 -12.27 -12.87
C LYS A 9 0.06 -10.81 -12.51
N PRO A 10 -0.14 -9.85 -13.43
CA PRO A 10 -0.06 -8.44 -13.08
C PRO A 10 -1.16 -8.08 -12.08
N THR A 11 -0.84 -7.15 -11.17
CA THR A 11 -1.79 -6.55 -10.23
C THR A 11 -1.63 -5.04 -10.28
N ASP A 12 -2.66 -4.34 -9.86
CA ASP A 12 -2.69 -2.88 -9.75
C ASP A 12 -1.77 -2.35 -8.63
N VAL A 13 -1.80 -2.98 -7.46
CA VAL A 13 -0.95 -2.59 -6.34
C VAL A 13 -0.46 -3.77 -5.49
N LEU A 14 0.76 -3.63 -4.97
CA LEU A 14 1.35 -4.50 -3.96
C LEU A 14 1.73 -3.67 -2.74
N SER A 15 1.49 -4.22 -1.56
CA SER A 15 1.84 -3.62 -0.28
C SER A 15 2.75 -4.58 0.49
N PHE A 16 3.78 -4.04 1.10
CA PHE A 16 4.82 -4.74 1.84
C PHE A 16 4.91 -4.12 3.24
N PRO A 17 4.06 -4.56 4.18
CA PRO A 17 4.06 -4.03 5.54
C PRO A 17 5.40 -4.27 6.21
N MET A 18 5.94 -3.24 6.86
CA MET A 18 7.12 -3.41 7.72
C MET A 18 6.75 -4.11 9.03
N PHE A 19 5.52 -3.91 9.48
CA PHE A 19 5.00 -4.43 10.74
C PHE A 19 3.74 -5.28 10.51
N GLN A 20 3.50 -6.22 11.42
CA GLN A 20 2.24 -6.97 11.46
C GLN A 20 1.27 -6.24 12.40
N LEU A 21 0.45 -5.38 11.82
CA LEU A 21 -0.61 -4.65 12.52
C LEU A 21 -1.96 -5.37 12.33
N ILE A 22 -2.90 -5.11 13.24
CA ILE A 22 -4.26 -5.65 13.19
C ILE A 22 -5.23 -4.51 12.91
N ALA A 23 -6.04 -4.62 11.86
CA ALA A 23 -7.07 -3.64 11.53
C ALA A 23 -7.96 -3.32 12.75
N GLY A 24 -8.05 -2.02 13.05
CA GLY A 24 -8.89 -1.52 14.15
C GLY A 24 -8.27 -1.63 15.54
N GLU A 25 -7.09 -2.24 15.67
CA GLU A 25 -6.36 -2.41 16.93
C GLU A 25 -4.95 -1.78 16.81
N PRO A 26 -4.85 -0.45 16.63
CA PRO A 26 -3.55 0.20 16.55
C PRO A 26 -2.79 0.11 17.89
N PRO A 27 -1.45 0.02 17.87
CA PRO A 27 -0.63 0.15 19.06
C PRO A 27 -1.00 1.41 19.86
N THR A 28 -1.08 1.25 21.18
CA THR A 28 -1.28 2.37 22.12
C THR A 28 -0.02 3.22 22.26
N ASP A 29 1.15 2.62 22.03
CA ASP A 29 2.46 3.26 21.98
C ASP A 29 3.18 2.85 20.69
N TRP A 30 3.74 3.84 19.99
CA TRP A 30 4.43 3.67 18.72
C TRP A 30 5.95 3.81 18.85
N THR A 31 6.48 4.00 20.05
CA THR A 31 7.91 4.26 20.28
C THR A 31 8.82 3.18 19.69
N ASP A 32 8.46 1.90 19.85
CA ASP A 32 9.23 0.77 19.30
C ASP A 32 9.15 0.65 17.77
N PHE A 33 8.23 1.37 17.14
CA PHE A 33 8.02 1.38 15.69
C PHE A 33 8.71 2.58 15.02
N GLN A 34 9.26 3.52 15.81
CA GLN A 34 9.92 4.70 15.27
C GLN A 34 11.33 4.36 14.79
N ASP A 35 11.65 4.86 13.60
CA ASP A 35 13.01 4.91 13.12
C ASP A 35 13.81 5.94 13.96
N PRO A 36 14.93 5.54 14.60
CA PRO A 36 15.68 6.43 15.50
C PRO A 36 16.32 7.65 14.82
N GLU A 37 16.56 7.59 13.50
CA GLU A 37 17.18 8.67 12.75
C GLU A 37 16.15 9.73 12.35
N THR A 38 14.97 9.28 11.93
CA THR A 38 13.92 10.19 11.42
C THR A 38 12.87 10.57 12.46
N GLY A 39 12.71 9.77 13.52
CA GLY A 39 11.62 9.89 14.50
C GLY A 39 10.23 9.57 13.94
N LEU A 40 10.15 9.01 12.74
CA LEU A 40 8.90 8.65 12.07
C LEU A 40 8.66 7.13 12.12
N VAL A 41 7.41 6.71 11.93
CA VAL A 41 7.05 5.30 11.82
C VAL A 41 6.96 4.89 10.35
N PRO A 42 7.92 4.11 9.82
CA PRO A 42 7.85 3.58 8.46
C PRO A 42 6.86 2.42 8.35
N LEU A 43 5.70 2.63 7.74
CA LEU A 43 4.68 1.57 7.60
C LEU A 43 5.08 0.43 6.65
N GLY A 44 6.07 0.67 5.80
CA GLY A 44 6.54 -0.25 4.77
C GLY A 44 6.39 0.33 3.37
N ASP A 45 6.42 -0.54 2.37
CA ASP A 45 6.47 -0.14 0.97
C ASP A 45 5.18 -0.45 0.22
N MET A 46 4.89 0.34 -0.82
CA MET A 46 3.87 0.00 -1.80
C MET A 46 4.39 0.21 -3.22
N CYS A 47 3.96 -0.65 -4.13
CA CYS A 47 4.29 -0.57 -5.55
C CYS A 47 3.00 -0.51 -6.36
N ILE A 48 2.74 0.64 -6.99
CA ILE A 48 1.57 0.87 -7.85
C ILE A 48 1.99 0.73 -9.31
N SER A 49 1.27 -0.09 -10.07
CA SER A 49 1.42 -0.16 -11.53
C SER A 49 0.67 0.99 -12.20
N LEU A 50 1.40 2.00 -12.69
CA LEU A 50 0.80 3.13 -13.41
C LEU A 50 0.09 2.69 -14.69
N GLU A 51 0.62 1.72 -15.41
CA GLU A 51 -0.02 1.16 -16.61
C GLU A 51 -1.40 0.57 -16.29
N ARG A 52 -1.51 -0.14 -15.15
CA ARG A 52 -2.77 -0.73 -14.71
C ARG A 52 -3.74 0.33 -14.19
N ALA A 53 -3.25 1.31 -13.43
CA ALA A 53 -4.06 2.44 -12.96
C ALA A 53 -4.65 3.24 -14.13
N ILE A 54 -3.90 3.45 -15.22
CA ILE A 54 -4.42 4.10 -16.44
C ILE A 54 -5.51 3.25 -17.10
N ALA A 55 -5.30 1.94 -17.20
CA ALA A 55 -6.29 1.02 -17.78
C ALA A 55 -7.59 0.98 -16.95
N GLN A 56 -7.48 0.88 -15.62
CA GLN A 56 -8.61 0.89 -14.68
C GLN A 56 -9.35 2.23 -14.71
N ALA A 57 -8.64 3.35 -14.71
CA ALA A 57 -9.25 4.68 -14.79
C ALA A 57 -10.13 4.82 -16.04
N LYS A 58 -9.65 4.31 -17.19
CA LYS A 58 -10.41 4.29 -18.45
C LYS A 58 -11.62 3.36 -18.36
N GLU A 59 -11.47 2.18 -17.79
CA GLU A 59 -12.55 1.19 -17.63
C GLU A 59 -13.67 1.72 -16.70
N PHE A 60 -13.30 2.34 -15.58
CA PHE A 60 -14.24 2.86 -14.60
C PHE A 60 -14.73 4.29 -14.90
N GLY A 61 -14.26 4.92 -15.97
CA GLY A 61 -14.73 6.25 -16.39
C GLY A 61 -14.28 7.40 -15.49
N HIS A 62 -13.13 7.29 -14.82
CA HIS A 62 -12.58 8.34 -13.95
C HIS A 62 -11.15 8.75 -14.35
N SER A 63 -10.60 9.76 -13.69
CA SER A 63 -9.23 10.21 -13.97
C SER A 63 -8.17 9.26 -13.39
N THR A 64 -7.03 9.15 -14.08
CA THR A 64 -5.86 8.40 -13.58
C THR A 64 -5.41 8.88 -12.20
N ARG A 65 -5.48 10.20 -11.95
CA ARG A 65 -5.16 10.77 -10.64
C ARG A 65 -6.07 10.23 -9.54
N ARG A 66 -7.37 10.08 -9.80
CA ARG A 66 -8.31 9.48 -8.85
C ARG A 66 -7.96 8.03 -8.60
N GLU A 67 -7.65 7.27 -9.64
CA GLU A 67 -7.30 5.85 -9.51
C GLU A 67 -6.01 5.64 -8.70
N VAL A 68 -4.96 6.39 -9.00
CA VAL A 68 -3.70 6.35 -8.22
C VAL A 68 -3.94 6.74 -6.77
N GLY A 69 -4.76 7.77 -6.51
CA GLY A 69 -5.12 8.17 -5.15
C GLY A 69 -5.88 7.06 -4.41
N TYR A 70 -6.82 6.41 -5.08
CA TYR A 70 -7.55 5.26 -4.55
C TYR A 70 -6.60 4.10 -4.20
N LEU A 71 -5.74 3.68 -5.12
CA LEU A 71 -4.76 2.60 -4.89
C LEU A 71 -3.77 2.93 -3.77
N THR A 72 -3.38 4.20 -3.65
CA THR A 72 -2.51 4.68 -2.57
C THR A 72 -3.20 4.52 -1.21
N ILE A 73 -4.42 5.05 -1.06
CA ILE A 73 -5.19 4.93 0.19
C ILE A 73 -5.45 3.46 0.53
N HIS A 74 -5.88 2.67 -0.46
CA HIS A 74 -6.10 1.24 -0.31
C HIS A 74 -4.85 0.52 0.21
N SER A 75 -3.68 0.84 -0.34
CA SER A 75 -2.42 0.26 0.10
C SER A 75 -2.01 0.72 1.48
N MET A 76 -2.17 2.01 1.81
CA MET A 76 -1.91 2.51 3.16
C MET A 76 -2.74 1.77 4.20
N LEU A 77 -4.02 1.51 3.91
CA LEU A 77 -4.87 0.72 4.81
C LEU A 77 -4.32 -0.71 4.97
N HIS A 78 -3.90 -1.36 3.89
CA HIS A 78 -3.24 -2.67 3.99
C HIS A 78 -1.94 -2.67 4.79
N LEU A 79 -1.18 -1.58 4.79
CA LEU A 79 0.03 -1.45 5.62
C LEU A 79 -0.32 -1.28 7.12
N LEU A 80 -1.54 -0.83 7.43
CA LEU A 80 -2.03 -0.62 8.80
C LEU A 80 -2.76 -1.83 9.39
N GLY A 81 -2.82 -2.95 8.67
CA GLY A 81 -3.48 -4.19 9.09
C GLY A 81 -4.91 -4.33 8.58
#